data_AF-A0A7C9A3T6-F1
#
_entry.id   AF-A0A7C9A3T6-F1
#
_cell.length_a   1.000
_cell.length_b   1.000
_cell.length_c   1.000
_cell.angle_alpha   90.00
_cell.angle_beta   90.00
_cell.angle_gamma   90.00
#
_symmetry.space_group_name_H-M   'P 1'
#
loop_
_entity.id
_entity.type
_entity.pdbx_description
1 polymer ?
#
loop_
_entity_poly.entity_id
_entity_poly.type
_entity_poly.pdbx_seq_one_letter_code
_entity_poly.pdbx_strand_id
1 'polypeptide(L)'
;LLLIRKKWLYGILDNFITKQLPHNVTWGLSLMYALEQKGDQSLTSTQGDLAHALRFLASVVSQSFLAFGDILQLHRKFLELSGGINRIFELEEFVEAAQSDHIFSASLAYERWSSNSQDIISFSDVDIITPSQKLLARRMSCDIISGKNLLVTGPNG
;
A
#
# COMPACT_ATOMS: atom_id res chain seq x y z
N LEU A 1 -8.18 -13.60 -3.03
CA LEU A 1 -9.50 -13.44 -3.70
C LEU A 1 -10.30 -12.22 -3.22
N LEU A 2 -10.41 -11.96 -1.91
CA LEU A 2 -11.19 -10.85 -1.33
C LEU A 2 -10.79 -9.44 -1.82
N LEU A 3 -9.48 -9.18 -1.97
CA LEU A 3 -8.96 -7.88 -2.41
C LEU A 3 -9.34 -7.55 -3.87
N ILE A 4 -9.33 -8.55 -4.76
CA ILE A 4 -9.75 -8.40 -6.16
C ILE A 4 -11.25 -8.13 -6.24
N ARG A 5 -12.05 -8.81 -5.42
CA ARG A 5 -13.50 -8.60 -5.36
C ARG A 5 -13.85 -7.19 -4.87
N LYS A 6 -13.12 -6.65 -3.89
CA LYS A 6 -13.28 -5.26 -3.43
C LYS A 6 -12.86 -4.26 -4.50
N LYS A 7 -11.75 -4.49 -5.21
CA LYS A 7 -11.33 -3.64 -6.35
C LYS A 7 -12.36 -3.60 -7.48
N TRP A 8 -12.96 -4.74 -7.80
CA TRP A 8 -13.97 -4.85 -8.86
C TRP A 8 -15.30 -4.21 -8.44
N LEU A 9 -15.74 -4.44 -7.20
CA LEU A 9 -16.96 -3.82 -6.66
C LEU A 9 -16.84 -2.29 -6.59
N TYR A 10 -15.68 -1.76 -6.20
CA TYR A 10 -15.41 -0.33 -6.22
C TYR A 10 -15.35 0.24 -7.63
N GLY A 11 -14.75 -0.47 -8.60
CA GLY A 11 -14.74 -0.03 -10.00
C GLY A 11 -16.13 0.00 -10.63
N ILE A 12 -17.02 -0.89 -10.19
CA ILE A 12 -18.44 -0.88 -10.56
C ILE A 12 -19.18 0.25 -9.87
N LEU A 13 -18.95 0.46 -8.58
CA LEU A 13 -19.59 1.52 -7.81
C LEU A 13 -19.18 2.91 -8.32
N ASP A 14 -17.90 3.10 -8.62
CA ASP A 14 -17.37 4.34 -9.21
C ASP A 14 -18.02 4.59 -10.58
N ASN A 15 -18.01 3.61 -11.50
CA ASN A 15 -18.71 3.74 -12.79
C ASN A 15 -20.23 3.93 -12.64
N PHE A 16 -20.86 3.29 -11.65
CA PHE A 16 -22.29 3.45 -11.40
C PHE A 16 -22.61 4.86 -10.90
N ILE A 17 -21.85 5.37 -9.94
CA ILE A 17 -22.02 6.71 -9.35
C ILE A 17 -21.65 7.81 -10.34
N THR A 18 -20.57 7.67 -11.11
CA THR A 18 -20.15 8.72 -12.06
C THR A 18 -20.87 8.66 -13.41
N LYS A 19 -21.30 7.48 -13.89
CA LYS A 19 -21.87 7.36 -15.26
C LYS A 19 -23.36 7.02 -15.32
N GLN A 20 -23.87 6.19 -14.41
CA GLN A 20 -25.27 5.73 -14.48
C GLN A 20 -26.20 6.54 -13.58
N LEU A 21 -25.75 6.95 -12.40
CA LEU A 21 -26.53 7.75 -11.46
C LEU A 21 -26.96 9.11 -12.02
N PRO A 22 -26.08 9.91 -12.69
CA PRO A 22 -26.48 11.21 -13.22
C PRO A 22 -27.56 11.07 -14.29
N HIS A 23 -27.43 10.08 -15.18
CA HIS A 23 -28.40 9.82 -16.24
C HIS A 23 -29.73 9.35 -15.66
N ASN A 24 -29.72 8.38 -14.76
CA ASN A 24 -30.95 7.83 -14.16
C ASN A 24 -31.67 8.87 -13.29
N VAL A 25 -30.93 9.70 -12.55
CA VAL A 25 -31.49 10.79 -11.76
C VAL A 25 -32.06 11.88 -12.67
N THR A 26 -31.39 12.20 -13.78
CA THR A 26 -31.92 13.15 -14.77
C THR A 26 -33.23 12.65 -15.39
N TRP A 27 -33.31 11.38 -15.79
CA TRP A 27 -34.55 10.78 -16.30
C TRP A 27 -35.65 10.74 -15.23
N GLY A 28 -35.30 10.40 -13.98
CA GLY A 28 -36.25 10.37 -12.86
C GLY A 28 -36.83 11.75 -12.54
N LEU A 29 -35.98 12.78 -12.50
CA LEU A 29 -36.40 14.18 -12.35
C LEU A 29 -37.24 14.62 -13.54
N SER A 30 -36.83 14.29 -14.77
CA SER A 30 -37.60 14.64 -15.98
C SER A 30 -38.98 13.96 -16.01
N LEU A 31 -39.10 12.75 -15.47
CA LEU A 31 -40.37 12.03 -15.34
C LEU A 31 -41.25 12.61 -14.23
N MET A 32 -40.70 12.87 -13.04
CA MET A 32 -41.40 13.57 -11.95
C MET A 32 -41.92 14.93 -12.42
N TYR A 33 -41.08 15.66 -13.15
CA TYR A 33 -41.41 16.95 -13.69
C TYR A 33 -42.53 16.89 -14.76
N ALA A 34 -42.48 15.90 -15.66
CA ALA A 34 -43.55 15.67 -16.63
C ALA A 34 -44.87 15.21 -15.99
N LEU A 35 -44.81 14.55 -14.83
CA LEU A 35 -45.98 14.13 -14.06
C LEU A 35 -46.60 15.30 -13.28
N GLU A 36 -45.79 16.18 -12.69
CA GLU A 36 -46.27 17.40 -12.02
C GLU A 36 -46.89 18.40 -13.00
N GLN A 37 -46.47 18.40 -14.27
CA GLN A 37 -46.90 19.40 -15.25
C GLN A 37 -48.07 18.97 -16.15
N LYS A 38 -48.62 17.76 -15.96
CA LYS A 38 -49.81 17.31 -16.70
C LYS A 38 -51.11 18.04 -16.29
N GLY A 39 -51.03 18.98 -15.34
CA GLY A 39 -52.17 19.69 -14.76
C GLY A 39 -52.52 21.06 -15.35
N ASP A 40 -51.63 21.77 -16.05
CA ASP A 40 -51.94 23.16 -16.47
C ASP A 40 -51.10 23.62 -17.70
N GLN A 41 -51.51 23.21 -18.91
CA GLN A 41 -50.87 23.61 -20.16
C GLN A 41 -51.65 24.75 -20.83
N SER A 42 -51.18 26.00 -20.72
CA SER A 42 -51.62 27.04 -21.66
C SER A 42 -50.64 28.19 -21.97
N LEU A 43 -49.38 28.21 -21.53
CA LEU A 43 -48.50 29.35 -21.81
C LEU A 43 -47.08 28.98 -22.29
N THR A 44 -46.80 29.29 -23.55
CA THR A 44 -45.52 29.05 -24.25
C THR A 44 -44.32 29.80 -23.65
N SER A 45 -44.54 30.78 -22.76
CA SER A 45 -43.47 31.52 -22.07
C SER A 45 -42.87 30.78 -20.87
N THR A 46 -43.64 29.93 -20.17
CA THR A 46 -43.15 29.16 -19.01
C THR A 46 -42.32 27.93 -19.42
N GLN A 47 -42.48 27.44 -20.64
CA GLN A 47 -41.72 26.30 -21.17
C GLN A 47 -40.23 26.62 -21.41
N GLY A 48 -39.89 27.86 -21.75
CA GLY A 48 -38.50 28.29 -21.97
C GLY A 48 -37.71 28.45 -20.66
N ASP A 49 -38.33 29.10 -19.68
CA ASP A 49 -37.76 29.29 -18.34
C ASP A 49 -37.61 27.95 -17.60
N LEU A 50 -38.56 27.04 -17.84
CA LEU A 50 -38.48 25.67 -17.41
C LEU A 50 -37.30 24.91 -18.04
N ALA A 51 -37.18 24.94 -19.37
CA ALA A 51 -36.12 24.23 -20.05
C ALA A 51 -34.75 24.70 -19.54
N HIS A 52 -34.62 25.98 -19.22
CA HIS A 52 -33.46 26.54 -18.54
C HIS A 52 -33.25 25.95 -17.14
N ALA A 53 -34.29 25.89 -16.29
CA ALA A 53 -34.21 25.30 -14.95
C ALA A 53 -33.83 23.81 -14.97
N LEU A 54 -34.41 23.02 -15.88
CA LEU A 54 -34.04 21.60 -16.06
C LEU A 54 -32.59 21.44 -16.53
N ARG A 55 -32.13 22.29 -17.44
CA ARG A 55 -30.74 22.28 -17.91
C ARG A 55 -29.77 22.64 -16.79
N PHE A 56 -30.11 23.65 -15.99
CA PHE A 56 -29.32 24.07 -14.84
C PHE A 56 -29.23 22.95 -13.80
N LEU A 57 -30.36 22.33 -13.44
CA LEU A 57 -30.39 21.21 -12.50
C LEU A 57 -29.55 20.03 -13.00
N ALA A 58 -29.70 19.66 -14.28
CA ALA A 58 -28.89 18.60 -14.88
C ALA A 58 -27.39 18.91 -14.83
N SER A 59 -27.01 20.17 -15.07
CA SER A 59 -25.61 20.61 -15.01
C SER A 59 -25.06 20.53 -13.59
N VAL A 60 -25.81 21.02 -12.60
CA VAL A 60 -25.41 21.00 -11.17
C VAL A 60 -25.30 19.56 -10.65
N VAL A 61 -26.26 18.71 -11.00
CA VAL A 61 -26.26 17.29 -10.63
C VAL A 61 -25.07 16.58 -11.26
N SER A 62 -24.81 16.80 -12.55
CA SER A 62 -23.63 16.22 -13.23
C SER A 62 -22.33 16.68 -12.58
N GLN A 63 -22.20 17.96 -12.24
CA GLN A 63 -21.00 18.49 -11.58
C GLN A 63 -20.79 17.89 -10.20
N SER A 64 -21.87 17.68 -9.44
CA SER A 64 -21.81 17.06 -8.11
C SER A 64 -21.32 15.62 -8.19
N PHE A 65 -21.84 14.83 -9.14
CA PHE A 65 -21.40 13.45 -9.33
C PHE A 65 -19.98 13.33 -9.86
N LEU A 66 -19.51 14.27 -10.70
CA LEU A 66 -18.10 14.33 -11.10
C LEU A 66 -17.18 14.59 -9.91
N ALA A 67 -17.53 15.55 -9.05
CA ALA A 67 -16.77 15.83 -7.83
C ALA A 67 -16.73 14.63 -6.88
N PHE A 68 -17.83 13.88 -6.75
CA PHE A 68 -17.83 12.64 -5.98
C PHE A 68 -16.92 11.56 -6.59
N GLY A 69 -16.87 11.45 -7.92
CA GLY A 69 -15.91 10.59 -8.61
C GLY A 69 -14.46 10.96 -8.31
N ASP A 70 -14.14 12.25 -8.36
CA ASP A 70 -12.80 12.75 -8.04
C ASP A 70 -12.40 12.43 -6.59
N ILE A 71 -13.32 12.59 -5.63
CA ILE A 71 -13.11 12.24 -4.22
C ILE A 71 -12.85 10.74 -4.06
N LEU A 72 -13.63 9.89 -4.72
CA LEU A 72 -13.43 8.43 -4.69
C LEU A 72 -12.07 8.03 -5.27
N GLN A 73 -11.66 8.66 -6.38
CA GLN A 73 -10.35 8.43 -6.97
C GLN A 73 -9.21 8.86 -6.03
N LEU A 74 -9.38 10.01 -5.35
CA LEU A 74 -8.41 10.49 -4.38
C LEU A 74 -8.28 9.54 -3.19
N HIS A 75 -9.39 9.02 -2.66
CA HIS A 75 -9.38 8.04 -1.57
C HIS A 75 -8.60 6.77 -1.95
N ARG A 76 -8.69 6.33 -3.21
CA ARG A 76 -7.89 5.21 -3.70
C ARG A 76 -6.39 5.52 -3.68
N LYS A 77 -6.00 6.69 -4.21
CA LYS A 77 -4.59 7.11 -4.21
C LYS A 77 -4.06 7.21 -2.78
N PHE A 78 -4.89 7.70 -1.86
CA PHE A 78 -4.57 7.74 -0.43
C PHE A 78 -4.31 6.35 0.15
N LEU A 79 -5.17 5.35 -0.12
CA LEU A 79 -4.95 3.98 0.36
C LEU A 79 -3.69 3.33 -0.23
N GLU A 80 -3.44 3.53 -1.53
CA GLU A 80 -2.23 3.03 -2.19
C GLU A 80 -0.97 3.66 -1.60
N LEU A 81 -0.99 4.97 -1.33
CA LEU A 81 0.11 5.70 -0.69
C LEU A 81 0.32 5.27 0.76
N SER A 82 -0.76 5.13 1.53
CA SER A 82 -0.73 4.71 2.94
C SER A 82 -0.10 3.31 3.09
N GLY A 83 -0.41 2.38 2.18
CA GLY A 83 0.26 1.07 2.16
C GLY A 83 1.74 1.16 1.81
N GLY A 84 2.14 2.10 0.95
CA GLY A 84 3.55 2.40 0.66
C GLY A 84 4.30 2.93 1.89
N ILE A 85 3.70 3.88 2.61
CA ILE A 85 4.25 4.46 3.85
C ILE A 85 4.43 3.36 4.91
N ASN A 86 3.45 2.49 5.10
CA ASN A 86 3.54 1.40 6.08
C ASN A 86 4.76 0.49 5.84
N ARG A 87 5.05 0.16 4.56
CA ARG A 87 6.22 -0.68 4.21
C ARG A 87 7.54 0.03 4.50
N ILE A 88 7.61 1.34 4.30
CA ILE A 88 8.81 2.12 4.61
C ILE A 88 9.02 2.17 6.13
N PHE A 89 7.95 2.37 6.89
CA PHE A 89 8.00 2.37 8.35
C PHE A 89 8.45 1.01 8.91
N GLU A 90 7.91 -0.11 8.41
CA GLU A 90 8.36 -1.45 8.79
C GLU A 90 9.86 -1.65 8.50
N LEU A 91 10.35 -1.13 7.36
CA LEU A 91 11.77 -1.19 7.00
C LEU A 91 12.65 -0.37 7.95
N GLU A 92 12.24 0.83 8.31
CA GLU A 92 12.96 1.68 9.27
C GLU A 92 13.05 0.99 10.65
N GLU A 93 11.95 0.39 11.12
CA GLU A 93 11.92 -0.38 12.36
C GLU A 93 12.88 -1.59 12.31
N PHE A 94 12.91 -2.33 11.21
CA PHE A 94 13.86 -3.44 11.06
C PHE A 94 15.32 -2.99 11.03
N VAL A 95 15.60 -1.84 10.41
CA VAL A 95 16.96 -1.26 10.40
C VAL A 95 17.39 -0.84 11.80
N GLU A 96 16.50 -0.21 12.56
CA GLU A 96 16.77 0.19 13.95
C GLU A 96 17.01 -1.03 14.84
N ALA A 97 16.17 -2.06 14.73
CA ALA A 97 16.35 -3.32 15.45
C ALA A 97 17.71 -3.98 15.11
N ALA A 98 18.08 -4.05 13.84
CA ALA A 98 19.36 -4.63 13.41
C ALA A 98 20.59 -3.85 13.91
N GLN A 99 20.49 -2.52 14.03
CA GLN A 99 21.58 -1.68 14.55
C GLN A 99 21.68 -1.72 16.08
N SER A 100 20.56 -1.86 16.77
CA SER A 100 20.50 -1.91 18.24
C SER A 100 21.31 -3.08 18.84
N ASP A 101 21.30 -4.24 18.19
CA ASP A 101 22.10 -5.42 18.60
C ASP A 101 23.61 -5.23 18.36
N HIS A 102 23.99 -4.37 17.41
CA HIS A 102 25.38 -4.14 17.04
C HIS A 102 26.08 -3.10 17.94
N ILE A 103 25.36 -2.13 18.50
CA ILE A 103 25.98 -1.05 19.31
C ILE A 103 26.43 -1.58 20.69
N PHE A 104 25.67 -2.49 21.31
CA PHE A 104 26.03 -3.08 22.60
C PHE A 104 27.16 -4.13 22.50
N SER A 105 27.25 -4.82 21.37
CA SER A 105 28.29 -5.83 21.10
C SER A 105 29.59 -5.21 20.56
N ALA A 106 29.52 -4.18 19.71
CA ALA A 106 30.70 -3.54 19.14
C ALA A 106 31.49 -2.70 20.16
N SER A 107 30.83 -2.07 21.14
CA SER A 107 31.49 -1.30 22.20
C SER A 107 32.30 -2.21 23.15
N LEU A 108 31.74 -3.35 23.56
CA LEU A 108 32.46 -4.36 24.35
C LEU A 108 33.57 -5.07 23.56
N ALA A 109 33.39 -5.26 22.24
CA ALA A 109 34.41 -5.84 21.38
C ALA A 109 35.59 -4.87 21.10
N TYR A 110 35.33 -3.57 20.99
CA TYR A 110 36.36 -2.56 20.73
C TYR A 110 37.31 -2.35 21.92
N GLU A 111 36.79 -2.34 23.15
CA GLU A 111 37.64 -2.30 24.36
C GLU A 111 38.53 -3.55 24.47
N ARG A 112 38.02 -4.72 24.06
CA ARG A 112 38.76 -5.98 24.08
C ARG A 112 39.77 -6.14 22.94
N TRP A 113 39.58 -5.49 21.79
CA TRP A 113 40.54 -5.50 20.69
C TRP A 113 41.82 -4.70 21.00
N SER A 114 41.72 -3.68 21.86
CA SER A 114 42.84 -2.79 22.21
C SER A 114 43.89 -3.43 23.11
N SER A 115 43.57 -4.56 23.75
CA SER A 115 44.49 -5.32 24.60
C SER A 115 44.61 -6.75 24.07
N ASN A 116 45.63 -6.98 23.23
CA ASN A 116 46.15 -8.31 22.90
C ASN A 116 45.39 -9.12 21.81
N SER A 117 45.00 -8.49 20.70
CA SER A 117 44.47 -9.21 19.54
C SER A 117 45.60 -9.91 18.75
N GLN A 118 45.83 -11.19 19.05
CA GLN A 118 46.43 -12.08 18.05
C GLN A 118 45.51 -12.10 16.84
N ASP A 119 46.05 -11.87 15.64
CA ASP A 119 45.31 -11.82 14.36
C ASP A 119 44.82 -13.23 13.98
N ILE A 120 43.85 -13.74 14.74
CA ILE A 120 43.31 -15.09 14.68
C ILE A 120 41.78 -15.02 14.73
N ILE A 121 41.11 -15.66 13.78
CA ILE A 121 39.65 -15.85 13.80
C ILE A 121 39.40 -17.25 14.36
N SER A 122 38.87 -17.34 15.58
CA SER A 122 38.60 -18.61 16.28
C SER A 122 37.11 -18.90 16.36
N PHE A 123 36.73 -20.12 15.98
CA PHE A 123 35.41 -20.69 16.15
C PHE A 123 35.50 -21.82 17.19
N SER A 124 34.64 -21.80 18.20
CA SER A 124 34.61 -22.82 19.27
C SER A 124 33.18 -23.30 19.51
N ASP A 125 32.94 -24.59 19.22
CA ASP A 125 31.67 -25.29 19.42
C ASP A 125 30.44 -24.56 18.81
N VAL A 126 30.60 -23.98 17.61
CA VAL A 126 29.53 -23.20 16.97
C VAL A 126 28.63 -24.06 16.09
N ASP A 127 27.33 -23.84 16.19
CA ASP A 127 26.34 -24.41 15.26
C ASP A 127 26.01 -23.39 14.17
N ILE A 128 26.10 -23.79 12.90
CA ILE A 128 25.76 -22.95 11.74
C ILE A 128 24.35 -23.33 11.29
N ILE A 129 23.39 -22.44 11.49
CA ILE A 129 21.99 -22.63 11.14
C ILE A 129 21.57 -21.51 10.19
N THR A 130 20.89 -21.86 9.10
CA THR A 130 20.32 -20.85 8.19
C THR A 130 19.17 -20.09 8.86
N PRO A 131 18.83 -18.87 8.40
CA PRO A 131 17.61 -18.19 8.86
C PRO A 131 16.33 -19.02 8.66
N SER A 132 16.34 -19.93 7.68
CA SER A 132 15.29 -20.92 7.42
C SER A 132 15.36 -22.17 8.31
N GLN A 133 16.15 -22.14 9.39
CA GLN A 133 16.29 -23.22 10.39
C GLN A 133 16.91 -24.53 9.88
N LYS A 134 17.56 -24.54 8.70
CA LYS A 134 18.39 -25.67 8.24
C LYS A 134 19.76 -25.64 8.94
N LEU A 135 20.12 -26.70 9.65
CA LEU A 135 21.45 -26.91 10.23
C LEU A 135 22.46 -27.26 9.13
N LEU A 136 23.49 -26.45 8.97
CA LEU A 136 24.57 -26.62 7.98
C LEU A 136 25.80 -27.29 8.58
N ALA A 137 26.17 -26.91 9.81
CA ALA A 137 27.28 -27.50 10.54
C ALA A 137 26.93 -27.52 12.04
N ARG A 138 27.37 -28.56 12.74
CA ARG A 138 27.14 -28.74 14.17
C ARG A 138 28.46 -28.78 14.91
N ARG A 139 28.57 -28.03 16.00
CA ARG A 139 29.73 -28.01 16.92
C ARG A 139 31.06 -27.82 16.19
N MET A 140 31.06 -26.89 15.24
CA MET A 140 32.25 -26.56 14.45
C MET A 140 33.25 -25.83 15.35
N SER A 141 34.50 -26.30 15.36
CA SER A 141 35.62 -25.63 16.01
C SER A 141 36.78 -25.53 15.04
N CYS A 142 37.29 -24.33 14.81
CA CYS A 142 38.34 -24.05 13.83
C CYS A 142 39.03 -22.72 14.14
N ASP A 143 40.36 -22.67 14.00
CA ASP A 143 41.14 -21.44 14.15
C ASP A 143 41.79 -21.07 12.82
N ILE A 144 41.56 -19.83 12.38
CA ILE A 144 42.15 -19.25 11.18
C ILE A 144 43.24 -18.29 11.61
N ILE A 145 44.49 -18.65 11.33
CA ILE A 145 45.67 -17.88 11.74
C ILE A 145 46.11 -17.00 10.58
N SER A 146 46.41 -15.73 10.86
CA SER A 146 46.97 -14.80 9.87
C SER A 146 48.21 -15.36 9.17
N GLY A 147 48.27 -15.22 7.84
CA GLY A 147 49.35 -15.73 7.00
C GLY A 147 49.25 -17.21 6.61
N LYS A 148 48.23 -17.96 7.05
CA LYS A 148 47.97 -19.33 6.59
C LYS A 148 46.73 -19.40 5.71
N ASN A 149 46.80 -20.22 4.65
CA ASN A 149 45.65 -20.48 3.78
C ASN A 149 44.80 -21.61 4.37
N LEU A 150 43.49 -21.41 4.44
CA LEU A 150 42.51 -22.43 4.81
C LEU A 150 41.73 -22.83 3.55
N LEU A 151 41.71 -24.13 3.24
CA LEU A 151 40.87 -24.67 2.16
C LEU A 151 39.64 -25.35 2.79
N VAL A 152 38.45 -24.86 2.46
CA VAL A 152 37.19 -25.47 2.86
C VAL A 152 36.72 -26.39 1.73
N THR A 153 36.61 -27.69 2.02
CA THR A 153 36.12 -28.71 1.08
C THR A 153 34.97 -29.49 1.68
N GLY A 154 34.04 -29.94 0.85
CA GLY A 154 32.96 -30.82 1.27
C GLY A 154 32.11 -31.28 0.09
N PRO A 155 31.20 -32.23 0.31
CA PRO A 155 30.18 -32.57 -0.66
C PRO A 155 29.24 -31.36 -0.91
N ASN A 156 28.59 -31.32 -2.07
CA ASN A 156 27.61 -30.27 -2.38
C ASN A 156 26.46 -30.30 -1.35
N GLY A 157 26.14 -29.14 -0.76
CA GLY A 157 25.17 -28.96 0.35
C GLY A 157 23.76 -28.52 -0.05
#